data_AF-A2C1F0-F1
#
_entry.id   AF-A2C1F0-F1
#
_cell.length_a   1.000
_cell.length_b   1.000
_cell.length_c   1.000
_cell.angle_alpha   90.00
_cell.angle_beta   90.00
_cell.angle_gamma   90.00
#
_symmetry.space_group_name_H-M   'P 1'
#
loop_
_entity.id
_entity.type
_entity.pdbx_description
1 polymer ?
#
loop_
_entity_poly.entity_id
_entity_poly.type
_entity_poly.pdbx_seq_one_letter_code
_entity_poly.pdbx_strand_id
1 'polypeptide(L)' 'MSSEAGSTQCRGLIEAKENLLKAMNSLGSIENLDHIQKTLRDVYNELEQLHESRRIKESNNLN' A
#
# COMPACT_ATOMS: atom_id res chain seq x y z
N MET A 1 -10.64 24.38 4.55
CA MET A 1 -9.53 23.41 4.54
C MET A 1 -10.09 22.09 5.03
N SER A 2 -10.78 21.36 4.13
CA SER A 2 -11.34 20.06 4.46
C SER A 2 -10.20 19.07 4.42
N SER A 3 -9.56 18.89 5.57
CA SER A 3 -8.64 17.80 5.81
C SER A 3 -9.46 16.51 5.81
N GLU A 4 -9.79 16.03 4.61
CA GLU A 4 -10.17 14.64 4.37
C GLU A 4 -8.91 13.81 4.63
N ALA A 5 -8.56 13.71 5.91
CA ALA A 5 -7.71 12.68 6.41
C ALA A 5 -8.39 11.39 5.95
N GLY A 6 -7.82 10.77 4.91
CA GLY A 6 -8.39 9.62 4.24
C GLY A 6 -8.97 8.65 5.25
N SER A 7 -10.15 8.14 4.93
CA SER A 7 -10.93 7.20 5.74
C SER A 7 -10.04 6.22 6.52
N THR A 8 -10.46 5.74 7.69
CA THR A 8 -9.69 4.76 8.51
C THR A 8 -9.06 3.63 7.68
N GLN A 9 -9.72 3.26 6.58
CA GLN A 9 -9.25 2.29 5.61
C GLN A 9 -8.03 2.77 4.78
N CYS A 10 -7.97 4.03 4.34
CA CYS A 10 -6.78 4.62 3.69
C CYS A 10 -5.59 4.68 4.65
N ARG A 11 -5.80 5.02 5.93
CA ARG A 11 -4.73 4.94 6.95
C ARG A 11 -4.20 3.52 7.12
N GLY A 12 -5.09 2.53 7.19
CA GLY A 12 -4.70 1.11 7.23
C GLY A 12 -3.92 0.65 5.99
N LEU A 13 -4.29 1.15 4.80
CA LEU A 13 -3.56 0.85 3.55
C LEU A 13 -2.16 1.49 3.53
N ILE A 14 -2.01 2.70 4.07
CA ILE A 14 -0.70 3.36 4.19
C ILE A 14 0.19 2.56 5.15
N GLU A 15 -0.32 2.21 6.32
CA GLU A 15 0.42 1.44 7.33
C GLU A 15 0.83 0.06 6.80
N ALA A 16 -0.08 -0.64 6.10
CA ALA A 16 0.22 -1.93 5.49
C ALA A 16 1.36 -1.83 4.45
N LYS A 17 1.35 -0.79 3.61
CA LYS A 17 2.41 -0.52 2.62
C LYS A 17 3.76 -0.22 3.28
N GLU A 18 3.77 0.57 4.35
CA GLU A 18 5.00 0.85 5.11
C GLU A 18 5.58 -0.42 5.75
N ASN A 19 4.72 -1.30 6.29
CA ASN A 19 5.14 -2.57 6.87
C ASN A 19 5.70 -3.53 5.82
N LEU A 20 5.11 -3.58 4.63
CA LEU A 20 5.64 -4.34 3.50
C LEU A 20 7.02 -3.84 3.06
N LEU A 21 7.22 -2.52 2.99
CA LEU A 21 8.54 -1.94 2.66
C LEU A 21 9.60 -2.29 3.71
N LYS A 22 9.26 -2.29 4.99
CA LYS A 22 10.17 -2.73 6.07
C LYS A 22 10.51 -4.21 5.95
N ALA A 23 9.52 -5.05 5.64
CA ALA A 23 9.73 -6.48 5.41
C ALA A 23 10.63 -6.73 4.20
N MET A 24 10.35 -6.08 3.06
CA MET A 24 11.17 -6.21 1.84
C MET A 24 12.62 -5.77 2.06
N ASN A 25 12.85 -4.66 2.78
CA ASN A 25 14.20 -4.20 3.14
C ASN A 25 14.93 -5.21 4.04
N SER A 26 14.23 -5.78 5.03
CA SER A 26 14.81 -6.79 5.92
C SER A 26 15.21 -8.05 5.14
N LEU A 27 14.36 -8.47 4.19
CA LEU A 27 14.59 -9.65 3.35
C LEU A 27 15.62 -9.42 2.24
N GLY A 28 15.88 -8.17 1.84
CA GLY A 28 16.86 -7.84 0.78
C GLY A 28 18.31 -8.10 1.14
N SER A 29 18.58 -8.40 2.42
CA SER A 29 19.90 -8.81 2.91
C SER A 29 20.09 -10.33 2.94
N ILE A 30 19.08 -11.11 2.57
CA ILE A 30 19.09 -12.59 2.66
C ILE A 30 19.08 -13.20 1.25
N GLU A 31 20.06 -14.06 0.97
CA GLU A 31 20.17 -14.77 -0.31
C GLU A 31 19.01 -15.77 -0.52
N ASN A 32 18.66 -16.02 -1.79
CA ASN A 32 17.57 -16.92 -2.24
C ASN A 32 16.13 -16.49 -1.90
N LEU A 33 15.90 -15.25 -1.46
CA LEU A 33 14.56 -14.73 -1.17
C LEU A 33 13.94 -13.90 -2.31
N ASP A 34 14.53 -13.93 -3.51
CA ASP A 34 14.04 -13.22 -4.71
C ASP A 34 12.55 -13.46 -4.97
N HIS A 35 12.11 -14.71 -4.84
CA HIS A 35 10.71 -15.09 -5.03
C HIS A 35 9.78 -14.42 -3.99
N ILE A 36 10.21 -14.34 -2.72
CA ILE A 36 9.45 -13.69 -1.65
C ILE A 36 9.40 -12.19 -1.87
N GLN A 37 10.53 -11.56 -2.24
CA GLN A 37 10.56 -10.14 -2.55
C GLN A 37 9.63 -9.80 -3.71
N LYS A 38 9.57 -10.65 -4.73
CA LYS A 38 8.65 -10.49 -5.85
C LYS A 38 7.19 -10.56 -5.39
N THR A 39 6.83 -11.57 -4.60
CA THR A 39 5.48 -11.69 -4.03
C THR A 39 5.09 -10.49 -3.16
N LEU A 40 5.99 -10.01 -2.30
CA LEU A 40 5.72 -8.83 -1.48
C LEU A 40 5.51 -7.56 -2.32
N ARG A 41 6.23 -7.45 -3.44
CA ARG A 41 6.07 -6.35 -4.40
C ARG A 41 4.73 -6.42 -5.13
N ASP A 42 4.28 -7.60 -5.52
CA ASP A 42 2.96 -7.81 -6.10
C ASP A 42 1.86 -7.38 -5.11
N VAL A 43 1.94 -7.82 -3.85
CA VAL A 43 0.99 -7.42 -2.80
C VAL A 43 1.03 -5.90 -2.57
N TYR A 44 2.22 -5.28 -2.54
CA TYR A 44 2.34 -3.83 -2.43
C TYR A 44 1.62 -3.11 -3.58
N ASN A 45 1.81 -3.56 -4.82
CA ASN A 45 1.16 -2.97 -5.99
C ASN A 45 -0.37 -3.14 -5.94
N GLU A 46 -0.88 -4.30 -5.51
CA GLU A 46 -2.32 -4.50 -5.33
C GLU A 46 -2.91 -3.54 -4.28
N LEU A 47 -2.22 -3.34 -3.14
CA LEU A 47 -2.64 -2.38 -2.13
C LEU A 47 -2.60 -0.94 -2.64
N GLU A 48 -1.63 -0.59 -3.48
CA GLU A 48 -1.54 0.72 -4.12
C GLU A 48 -2.70 0.96 -5.09
N GLN A 49 -3.03 -0.02 -5.94
CA GLN A 49 -4.18 0.03 -6.84
C GLN A 49 -5.51 0.14 -6.08
N LEU A 50 -5.66 -0.58 -4.97
CA LEU A 50 -6.83 -0.47 -4.09
C LEU A 50 -6.93 0.92 -3.44
N HIS A 51 -5.81 1.47 -2.99
CA HIS A 51 -5.74 2.81 -2.40
C HIS A 51 -6.08 3.89 -3.43
N GLU A 52 -5.53 3.80 -4.64
CA GLU A 52 -5.81 4.73 -5.73
C GLU A 52 -7.26 4.63 -6.21
N SER A 53 -7.79 3.42 -6.37
CA SER A 53 -9.20 3.19 -6.74
C SER A 53 -10.15 3.79 -5.71
N ARG A 54 -9.84 3.70 -4.41
CA ARG A 54 -10.62 4.36 -3.35
C ARG A 54 -10.51 5.87 -3.43
N ARG A 55 -9.30 6.41 -3.58
CA ARG A 55 -9.08 7.86 -3.71
C ARG A 55 -9.89 8.45 -4.87
N ILE A 56 -9.94 7.75 -6.00
CA ILE A 56 -10.75 8.13 -7.17
C ILE A 56 -12.25 8.03 -6.87
N LYS A 57 -12.71 6.95 -6.22
CA LYS A 57 -14.12 6.80 -5.83
C LYS A 57 -14.56 7.86 -4.83
N GLU A 58 -13.77 8.15 -3.80
CA GLU A 58 -14.04 9.22 -2.83
C GLU A 58 -14.08 10.58 -3.55
N SER A 59 -13.11 10.85 -4.44
CA SER A 59 -13.09 12.08 -5.25
C SER A 59 -14.27 12.22 -6.22
N ASN A 60 -14.77 11.12 -6.78
CA ASN A 60 -15.90 11.13 -7.72
C ASN A 60 -17.26 11.23 -7.01
N ASN A 61 -17.35 10.82 -5.74
CA ASN A 61 -18.61 10.88 -4.96
C ASN A 61 -18.88 12.28 -4.38
N LEU A 62 -17.99 13.24 -4.65
CA LEU A 62 -18.09 14.66 -4.30
C LEU A 62 -18.60 15.54 -5.46
N ASN A 63 -19.00 14.96 -6.60
CA ASN A 63 -19.60 15.68 -7.75
C ASN A 63 -21.09 15.38 -7.91
#